data_AF-A0A158D616-F1
#
_entry.id   AF-A0A158D616-F1
#
_cell.length_a   1.000
_cell.length_b   1.000
_cell.length_c   1.000
_cell.angle_alpha   90.00
_cell.angle_beta   90.00
_cell.angle_gamma   90.00
#
_symmetry.space_group_name_H-M   'P 1'
#
loop_
_entity.id
_entity.type
_entity.pdbx_description
1 polymer ?
#
loop_
_entity_poly.entity_id
_entity_poly.type
_entity_poly.pdbx_seq_one_letter_code
_entity_poly.pdbx_strand_id
1 'polypeptide(L)'
;MAYQSFEIAQLRAQQEALDKQLLEAKDRETRHALTEIVQKMREYGITLNELMGRKAGEPSPEPEQEPAAKYRDPVSGATWSGRGRVPRWIAGKDRNEFLADSHSAQEAMVQADLFAVQR
;
A
#
# COMPACT_ATOMS: atom_id res chain seq x y z
N MET A 1 18.50 54.48 14.98
CA MET A 1 17.37 53.84 14.27
C MET A 1 17.67 52.42 13.74
N ALA A 2 18.85 51.82 14.00
CA ALA A 2 19.19 50.47 13.52
C ALA A 2 18.56 49.30 14.33
N TYR A 3 18.02 49.58 15.53
CA TYR A 3 17.44 48.54 16.40
C TYR A 3 16.04 48.09 15.95
N GLN A 4 15.25 48.99 15.34
CA GLN A 4 13.88 48.68 14.93
C GLN A 4 13.82 47.67 13.77
N SER A 5 14.82 47.66 12.88
CA SER A 5 14.86 46.72 11.75
C SER A 5 15.26 45.31 12.17
N PHE A 6 16.15 45.18 13.16
CA PHE A 6 16.58 43.87 13.67
C PHE A 6 15.48 43.16 14.46
N GLU A 7 14.76 43.91 15.32
CA GLU A 7 13.62 43.38 16.07
C GLU A 7 12.50 42.89 15.14
N ILE A 8 12.17 43.66 14.10
CA ILE A 8 11.19 43.24 13.08
C ILE A 8 11.65 41.98 12.34
N ALA A 9 12.94 41.88 12.00
CA ALA A 9 13.47 40.69 11.33
C ALA A 9 13.40 39.44 12.23
N GLN A 10 13.71 39.59 13.52
CA GLN A 10 13.58 38.51 14.49
C GLN A 10 12.13 38.06 14.68
N LEU A 11 11.19 39.00 14.79
CA LEU A 11 9.77 38.67 14.94
C LEU A 11 9.24 37.92 13.71
N ARG A 12 9.67 38.31 12.50
CA ARG A 12 9.32 37.58 11.26
C ARG A 12 9.91 36.17 11.23
N ALA A 13 11.18 36.00 11.61
CA ALA A 13 11.79 34.68 11.69
C ALA A 13 11.07 33.76 12.70
N GLN A 14 10.61 34.31 13.83
CA GLN A 14 9.77 33.59 14.79
C GLN A 14 8.40 33.21 14.21
N GLN A 15 7.75 34.12 13.47
CA GLN A 15 6.48 33.83 12.79
C GLN A 15 6.66 32.66 11.80
N GLU A 16 7.66 32.71 10.94
CA GLU A 16 7.92 31.64 9.96
C GLU A 16 8.23 30.29 10.64
N ALA A 17 8.95 30.30 11.76
CA ALA A 17 9.23 29.09 12.53
C ALA A 17 7.95 28.51 13.16
N LEU A 18 7.10 29.37 13.73
CA LEU A 18 5.81 28.97 14.30
C LEU A 18 4.85 28.44 13.23
N ASP A 19 4.81 29.06 12.05
CA ASP A 19 3.98 28.60 10.94
C ASP A 19 4.41 27.21 10.45
N LYS A 20 5.70 26.93 10.38
CA LYS A 20 6.21 25.59 10.06
C LYS A 20 5.80 24.56 11.12
N GLN A 21 5.92 24.90 12.40
CA GLN A 21 5.49 24.03 13.49
C GLN A 21 3.98 23.78 13.46
N LEU A 22 3.19 24.80 13.13
CA LEU A 22 1.74 24.67 12.99
C LEU A 22 1.36 23.70 11.87
N LEU A 23 2.03 23.78 10.72
CA LEU A 23 1.80 22.87 9.60
C LEU A 23 2.17 21.42 9.97
N GLU A 24 3.30 21.22 10.64
CA GLU A 24 3.72 19.89 11.09
C GLU A 24 2.76 19.30 12.14
N ALA A 25 2.31 20.13 13.09
CA ALA A 25 1.32 19.73 14.09
C ALA A 25 0.00 19.32 13.43
N LYS A 26 -0.51 20.12 12.48
CA LYS A 26 -1.73 19.80 11.72
C LYS A 26 -1.59 18.50 10.92
N ASP A 27 -0.45 18.27 10.29
CA ASP A 27 -0.18 17.04 9.55
C ASP A 27 -0.16 15.82 10.50
N ARG A 28 0.45 15.97 11.68
CA ARG A 28 0.44 14.93 12.72
C ARG A 28 -0.97 14.62 13.22
N GLU A 29 -1.76 15.66 13.51
CA GLU A 29 -3.15 15.51 13.95
C GLU A 29 -4.03 14.89 12.87
N THR A 30 -3.90 15.33 11.62
CA THR A 30 -4.69 14.76 10.51
C THR A 30 -4.33 13.31 10.22
N ARG A 31 -3.05 12.92 10.32
CA ARG A 31 -2.63 11.51 10.22
C ARG A 31 -3.18 10.65 11.34
N HIS A 32 -3.17 11.16 12.58
CA HIS A 32 -3.76 10.47 13.72
C HIS A 32 -5.26 10.26 13.51
N ALA A 33 -5.99 11.33 13.19
CA ALA A 33 -7.42 11.27 12.93
C ALA A 33 -7.76 10.32 11.78
N LEU A 34 -6.97 10.32 10.69
CA LEU A 34 -7.15 9.41 9.57
C LEU A 34 -6.98 7.94 10.00
N THR A 35 -5.98 7.66 10.85
CA THR A 35 -5.73 6.31 11.37
C THR A 35 -6.91 5.83 12.21
N GLU A 36 -7.43 6.68 13.10
CA GLU A 36 -8.61 6.36 13.91
C GLU A 36 -9.86 6.13 13.05
N ILE A 37 -10.07 6.96 12.02
CA ILE A 37 -11.19 6.79 11.08
C ILE A 37 -11.07 5.45 10.36
N VAL A 38 -9.89 5.12 9.80
CA VAL A 38 -9.67 3.85 9.11
C VAL A 38 -9.85 2.66 10.04
N GLN A 39 -9.40 2.76 11.30
CA GLN A 39 -9.60 1.72 12.30
C GLN A 39 -11.09 1.50 12.59
N LYS A 40 -11.84 2.58 12.82
CA LYS A 40 -13.29 2.51 13.01
C LYS A 40 -14.02 1.98 11.77
N MET A 41 -13.59 2.39 10.57
CA MET A 41 -14.14 1.85 9.32
C MET A 41 -13.95 0.33 9.25
N ARG A 42 -12.79 -0.19 9.65
CA ARG A 42 -12.55 -1.65 9.71
C ARG A 42 -13.38 -2.34 10.78
N GLU A 43 -13.49 -1.75 11.97
CA GLU A 43 -14.25 -2.32 13.09
C GLU A 43 -15.74 -2.48 12.76
N TYR A 44 -16.34 -1.48 12.11
CA TYR A 44 -17.75 -1.48 11.74
C TYR A 44 -18.01 -1.99 10.32
N GLY A 45 -16.97 -2.38 9.57
CA GLY A 45 -17.09 -2.81 8.17
C GLY A 45 -17.56 -1.70 7.21
N ILE A 46 -17.40 -0.43 7.58
CA ILE A 46 -17.84 0.73 6.79
C ILE A 46 -16.88 0.92 5.62
N THR A 47 -17.43 0.92 4.41
CA THR A 47 -16.64 1.16 3.20
C THR A 47 -16.60 2.65 2.85
N LEU A 48 -15.56 3.09 2.13
CA LEU A 48 -15.47 4.49 1.67
C LEU A 48 -16.66 4.88 0.78
N ASN A 49 -17.23 3.93 0.05
CA ASN A 49 -18.40 4.15 -0.80
C ASN A 49 -19.64 4.54 0.00
N GLU A 50 -19.83 3.96 1.19
CA GLU A 50 -20.92 4.30 2.11
C GLU A 50 -20.76 5.70 2.70
N LEU A 51 -19.54 6.11 3.05
CA LEU A 51 -19.23 7.48 3.50
C LEU A 51 -19.44 8.53 2.39
N MET A 52 -19.16 8.17 1.14
CA MET A 52 -19.36 9.05 -0.02
C MET A 52 -20.82 9.06 -0.54
N GLY A 53 -21.75 8.39 0.14
CA GLY A 53 -23.17 8.38 -0.25
C GLY A 53 -23.45 7.64 -1.56
N ARG A 54 -22.52 6.81 -2.03
CA ARG A 54 -22.76 5.90 -3.16
C ARG A 54 -23.53 4.71 -2.61
N LYS A 55 -24.76 4.54 -3.10
CA LYS A 55 -25.75 3.55 -2.66
C LYS A 55 -25.12 2.19 -2.31
N ALA A 56 -25.16 1.83 -1.02
CA ALA A 56 -24.90 0.48 -0.55
C ALA A 56 -25.85 -0.47 -1.28
N GLY A 57 -25.32 -1.30 -2.19
CA GLY A 57 -26.14 -2.18 -3.02
C GLY A 57 -25.51 -2.61 -4.34
N GLU A 58 -24.46 -1.92 -4.81
CA GLU A 58 -23.52 -2.60 -5.71
C GLU A 58 -22.52 -3.35 -4.83
N PRO A 59 -22.42 -4.68 -4.94
CA PRO A 59 -21.28 -5.38 -4.37
C PRO A 59 -20.05 -4.76 -5.04
N SER A 60 -19.33 -3.88 -4.33
CA SER A 60 -17.90 -3.82 -4.61
C SER A 60 -17.44 -5.24 -4.45
N PRO A 61 -16.67 -5.79 -5.42
CA PRO A 61 -16.07 -7.06 -5.19
C PRO A 61 -15.41 -6.92 -3.82
N GLU A 62 -15.58 -7.93 -2.96
CA GLU A 62 -14.55 -8.22 -1.99
C GLU A 62 -13.18 -8.09 -2.73
N PRO A 63 -12.03 -8.11 -2.09
CA PRO A 63 -11.03 -8.94 -2.74
C PRO A 63 -11.72 -10.32 -2.91
N GLU A 64 -12.44 -10.53 -4.03
CA GLU A 64 -12.32 -11.74 -4.82
C GLU A 64 -10.85 -12.00 -4.67
N GLN A 65 -10.52 -12.95 -3.81
CA GLN A 65 -9.22 -13.58 -3.85
C GLN A 65 -9.08 -13.87 -5.33
N GLU A 66 -8.31 -13.01 -6.02
CA GLU A 66 -8.08 -13.12 -7.45
C GLU A 66 -7.84 -14.61 -7.63
N PRO A 67 -8.61 -15.33 -8.46
CA PRO A 67 -8.63 -16.79 -8.44
C PRO A 67 -7.18 -17.23 -8.53
N ALA A 68 -6.63 -17.67 -7.38
CA ALA A 68 -5.20 -17.52 -7.07
C ALA A 68 -4.45 -17.93 -8.31
N ALA A 69 -3.73 -16.99 -8.94
CA ALA A 69 -3.13 -17.20 -10.25
C ALA A 69 -2.31 -18.49 -10.19
N LYS A 70 -2.93 -19.60 -10.60
CA LYS A 70 -2.46 -20.92 -10.18
C LYS A 70 -1.09 -21.18 -10.79
N TYR A 71 -0.83 -20.55 -11.93
CA TYR A 71 0.44 -20.64 -12.64
C TYR A 71 1.02 -19.26 -12.95
N ARG A 72 2.34 -19.09 -12.77
CA ARG A 72 3.11 -17.89 -13.13
C ARG A 72 4.36 -18.29 -13.92
N ASP A 73 4.63 -17.58 -15.00
CA ASP A 73 5.84 -17.77 -15.81
C ASP A 73 7.06 -17.12 -15.12
N PRO A 74 8.14 -17.87 -14.81
CA PRO A 74 9.34 -17.32 -14.19
C PRO A 74 10.11 -16.36 -15.12
N VAL A 75 9.88 -16.40 -16.43
CA VAL A 75 10.64 -15.59 -17.40
C VAL A 75 9.92 -14.29 -17.74
N SER A 76 8.63 -14.34 -18.07
CA SER A 76 7.86 -13.13 -18.45
C SER A 76 7.01 -12.54 -17.32
N GLY A 77 6.85 -13.26 -16.20
CA GLY A 77 5.94 -12.87 -15.12
C GLY A 77 4.45 -13.01 -15.48
N ALA A 78 4.12 -13.56 -16.66
CA ALA A 78 2.73 -13.78 -17.07
C ALA A 78 2.03 -14.78 -16.15
N THR A 79 0.80 -14.47 -15.74
CA THR A 79 0.00 -15.30 -14.84
C THR A 79 -1.15 -15.98 -15.60
N TRP A 80 -1.51 -17.19 -15.17
CA TRP A 80 -2.64 -17.93 -15.72
C TRP A 80 -3.43 -18.65 -14.62
N SER A 81 -4.74 -18.42 -14.60
CA SER A 81 -5.67 -18.95 -13.59
C SER A 81 -6.04 -20.43 -13.80
N GLY A 82 -5.48 -21.09 -14.83
CA GLY A 82 -5.79 -22.49 -15.14
C GLY A 82 -7.15 -22.70 -15.83
N ARG A 83 -7.91 -21.64 -16.11
CA ARG A 83 -9.17 -21.66 -16.87
C ARG A 83 -8.97 -20.98 -18.24
N GLY A 84 -9.59 -21.53 -19.28
CA GLY A 84 -9.56 -20.99 -20.63
C GLY A 84 -8.35 -21.41 -21.48
N ARG A 85 -8.03 -20.62 -22.51
CA ARG A 85 -6.98 -20.94 -23.50
C ARG A 85 -5.61 -20.96 -22.85
N VAL A 86 -4.95 -22.12 -22.92
CA VAL A 86 -3.61 -22.33 -22.35
C VAL A 86 -2.60 -21.39 -23.03
N PRO A 87 -1.88 -20.54 -22.26
CA PRO A 87 -0.83 -19.69 -22.80
C PRO A 87 0.35 -20.48 -23.37
N ARG A 88 1.07 -19.92 -24.35
CA ARG A 88 2.20 -20.58 -25.02
C ARG A 88 3.35 -21.00 -24.09
N TRP A 89 3.55 -20.29 -22.99
CA TRP A 89 4.66 -20.54 -22.06
C TRP A 89 4.46 -21.80 -21.20
N ILE A 90 3.21 -22.20 -20.94
CA ILE A 90 2.83 -23.42 -20.20
C ILE A 90 2.27 -24.54 -21.11
N ALA A 91 1.97 -24.22 -22.37
CA ALA A 91 1.50 -25.20 -23.34
C ALA A 91 2.61 -26.25 -23.64
N GLY A 92 2.37 -27.50 -23.24
CA GLY A 92 3.29 -28.63 -23.48
C GLY A 92 4.40 -28.82 -22.45
N LYS A 93 4.40 -28.06 -21.35
CA LYS A 93 5.32 -28.21 -20.21
C LYS A 93 4.62 -28.73 -18.96
N ASP A 94 5.39 -29.20 -17.99
CA ASP A 94 4.88 -29.64 -16.69
C ASP A 94 4.31 -28.45 -15.91
N ARG A 95 2.99 -28.48 -15.71
CA ARG A 95 2.24 -27.37 -15.10
C ARG A 95 2.63 -27.14 -13.64
N ASN A 96 3.12 -28.17 -12.96
CA ASN A 96 3.53 -28.11 -11.57
C ASN A 96 4.76 -27.21 -11.35
N GLU A 97 5.62 -27.03 -12.36
CA GLU A 97 6.80 -26.15 -12.25
C GLU A 97 6.42 -24.67 -12.20
N PHE A 98 5.22 -24.32 -12.65
CA PHE A 98 4.75 -22.94 -12.74
C PHE A 98 3.81 -22.56 -11.60
N LEU A 99 3.60 -23.43 -10.60
CA LEU A 99 2.68 -23.16 -9.49
C LEU A 99 3.15 -21.94 -8.68
N ALA A 100 2.30 -20.91 -8.57
CA ALA A 100 2.64 -19.68 -7.86
C ALA A 100 2.92 -19.92 -6.35
N ASP A 101 2.29 -20.94 -5.76
CA ASP A 101 2.45 -21.33 -4.36
C ASP A 101 3.83 -21.95 -4.06
N SER A 102 4.41 -22.68 -5.02
CA SER A 102 5.75 -23.25 -4.86
C SER A 102 6.87 -22.21 -5.04
N HIS A 103 6.63 -21.18 -5.86
CA HIS A 103 7.62 -20.12 -6.11
C HIS A 103 7.62 -19.06 -5.00
N SER A 104 6.45 -18.72 -4.42
CA SER A 104 6.38 -17.82 -3.27
C SER A 104 7.13 -18.37 -2.04
N ALA A 105 7.08 -19.69 -1.84
CA ALA A 105 7.86 -20.36 -0.79
C ALA A 105 9.38 -20.33 -1.06
N GLN A 106 9.80 -20.38 -2.32
CA GLN A 106 11.21 -20.29 -2.71
C GLN A 106 11.74 -18.84 -2.60
N GLU A 107 10.97 -17.83 -3.04
CA GLU A 107 11.32 -16.41 -2.88
C GLU A 107 11.42 -16.03 -1.39
N ALA A 108 10.50 -16.49 -0.55
CA ALA A 108 10.55 -16.23 0.89
C ALA A 108 11.79 -16.83 1.56
N MET A 109 12.24 -18.01 1.12
CA MET A 109 13.44 -18.66 1.65
C MET A 109 14.73 -17.97 1.17
N VAL A 110 14.83 -17.60 -0.11
CA VAL A 110 15.97 -16.85 -0.66
C VAL A 110 16.08 -15.47 -0.01
N GLN A 111 14.95 -14.81 0.26
CA GLN A 111 14.94 -13.52 0.92
C GLN A 111 15.34 -13.62 2.39
N ALA A 112 14.91 -14.67 3.10
CA ALA A 112 15.36 -14.95 4.47
C ALA A 112 16.87 -15.22 4.56
N ASP A 113 17.44 -15.98 3.61
CA ASP A 113 18.88 -16.22 3.52
C ASP A 113 19.67 -14.93 3.22
N LEU A 114 19.11 -14.02 2.43
CA LEU A 114 19.75 -12.73 2.12
C LEU A 114 19.79 -11.79 3.35
N PHE A 115 18.76 -11.82 4.19
CA PHE A 115 18.68 -10.98 5.40
C PHE A 115 19.34 -11.62 6.63
N ALA A 116 19.72 -12.91 6.59
CA ALA A 116 20.37 -13.59 7.71
C ALA A 116 21.90 -13.40 7.78
N VAL A 117 22.54 -12.95 6.69
CA VAL A 117 24.02 -12.82 6.59
C VAL A 117 24.56 -11.45 7.06
N GLN A 118 23.70 -10.49 7.41
CA GLN A 118 24.12 -9.24 8.05
C GLN A 118 23.83 -9.28 9.55
N ARG A 119 24.81 -9.76 10.32
CA ARG A 119 24.94 -9.48 11.74
C ARG A 119 26.35 -9.00 12.06
#